data_AF-A0A538IIH3-F1
#
_entry.id   AF-A0A538IIH3-F1
#
_cell.length_a   1.000
_cell.length_b   1.000
_cell.length_c   1.000
_cell.angle_alpha   90.00
_cell.angle_beta   90.00
_cell.angle_gamma   90.00
#
_symmetry.space_group_name_H-M   'P 1'
#
loop_
_entity.id
_entity.type
_entity.pdbx_description
1 polymer ?
#
loop_
_entity_poly.entity_id
_entity_poly.type
_entity_poly.pdbx_seq_one_letter_code
_entity_poly.pdbx_strand_id
1 'polypeptide(L)' 'MLAASSPHLSVLDELADHLGVLWGALVAFAVVVLLTPAVGGMARRLGVVDVPGGRRVNQLPVPRLGGLALFLGLIV' A
#
# COMPACT_ATOMS: atom_id res chain seq x y z
N MET A 1 -19.41 -12.81 39.22
CA MET A 1 -18.23 -13.29 38.48
C MET A 1 -18.06 -12.39 37.27
N LEU A 2 -17.06 -11.52 37.31
CA LEU A 2 -16.76 -10.52 36.29
C LEU A 2 -16.23 -11.24 35.04
N ALA A 3 -17.12 -11.57 34.10
CA ALA A 3 -16.71 -11.77 32.73
C ALA A 3 -16.35 -10.38 32.20
N ALA A 4 -15.07 -10.00 32.35
CA ALA A 4 -14.53 -8.85 31.67
C ALA A 4 -14.68 -9.11 30.17
N SER A 5 -15.74 -8.57 29.58
CA SER A 5 -15.91 -8.44 28.13
C SER A 5 -14.84 -7.48 27.64
N SER A 6 -13.65 -8.04 27.50
CA SER A 6 -12.46 -7.40 26.98
C SER A 6 -12.70 -7.06 25.51
N PRO A 7 -12.88 -5.79 25.13
CA PRO A 7 -13.25 -5.42 23.77
C PRO A 7 -12.24 -5.86 22.71
N HIS A 8 -11.00 -6.16 23.11
CA HIS A 8 -9.99 -6.71 22.23
C HIS A 8 -10.29 -8.16 21.80
N LEU A 9 -10.92 -8.97 22.63
CA LEU A 9 -11.27 -10.35 22.25
C LEU A 9 -12.40 -10.36 21.21
N SER A 10 -13.41 -9.51 21.40
CA SER A 10 -14.53 -9.41 20.45
C SER A 10 -14.11 -8.93 19.06
N VAL A 11 -13.14 -8.02 18.96
CA VAL A 11 -12.62 -7.55 17.66
C VAL A 11 -11.83 -8.64 16.94
N LEU A 12 -11.10 -9.48 17.68
CA LEU A 12 -10.36 -10.60 17.09
C LEU A 12 -11.30 -11.70 16.59
N ASP A 13 -12.37 -11.97 17.32
CA ASP A 13 -13.42 -12.91 16.90
C ASP A 13 -14.17 -12.39 15.65
N GLU A 14 -14.49 -11.09 15.62
CA GLU A 14 -15.16 -10.46 14.48
C GLU A 14 -14.29 -10.45 13.22
N LEU A 15 -12.97 -10.25 13.37
CA LEU A 15 -11.99 -10.38 12.28
C LEU A 15 -11.83 -11.84 11.82
N ALA A 16 -11.89 -12.80 12.74
CA ALA A 16 -11.84 -14.23 12.43
C ALA A 16 -13.11 -14.69 11.69
N ASP A 17 -14.26 -14.13 12.00
CA ASP A 17 -15.49 -14.41 11.26
C ASP A 17 -15.50 -13.73 9.87
N HIS A 18 -14.76 -12.63 9.71
CA HIS A 18 -14.63 -11.87 8.47
C HIS A 18 -13.26 -12.03 7.80
N LEU A 19 -12.79 -13.28 7.68
CA LEU A 19 -11.53 -13.62 7.00
C LEU A 19 -11.40 -13.02 5.58
N GLY A 20 -12.53 -12.73 4.92
CA GLY A 20 -12.56 -12.07 3.62
C GLY A 20 -11.87 -10.70 3.60
N VAL A 21 -11.89 -9.94 4.71
CA VAL A 21 -11.21 -8.64 4.81
C VAL A 21 -9.69 -8.81 4.78
N LEU A 22 -9.17 -9.83 5.49
CA LEU A 22 -7.75 -10.17 5.45
C LEU A 22 -7.33 -10.64 4.06
N TRP A 23 -8.18 -11.41 3.39
CA TRP A 23 -7.93 -11.86 2.02
C TRP A 23 -7.88 -10.69 1.04
N GLY A 24 -8.85 -9.77 1.10
CA GLY A 24 -8.85 -8.55 0.29
C GLY A 24 -7.59 -7.71 0.54
N ALA A 25 -7.18 -7.53 1.80
CA ALA A 25 -5.96 -6.81 2.14
C ALA A 25 -4.69 -7.48 1.55
N LEU A 26 -4.62 -8.81 1.57
CA LEU A 26 -3.50 -9.56 0.97
C LEU A 26 -3.47 -9.43 -0.55
N VAL A 27 -4.63 -9.47 -1.21
CA VAL A 27 -4.74 -9.28 -2.66
C VAL A 27 -4.32 -7.86 -3.03
N ALA A 28 -4.87 -6.85 -2.36
CA ALA A 28 -4.49 -5.45 -2.57
C ALA A 28 -2.98 -5.25 -2.37
N PHE A 29 -2.40 -5.81 -1.30
CA PHE A 29 -0.96 -5.76 -1.06
C PHE A 29 -0.16 -6.39 -2.21
N ALA A 30 -0.52 -7.59 -2.65
CA ALA A 30 0.15 -8.28 -3.74
C ALA A 30 0.08 -7.46 -5.05
N VAL A 31 -1.09 -6.89 -5.36
CA VAL A 31 -1.30 -6.04 -6.54
C VAL A 31 -0.44 -4.78 -6.46
N VAL A 32 -0.42 -4.06 -5.34
CA VAL A 32 0.40 -2.85 -5.17
C VAL A 32 1.89 -3.16 -5.33
N VAL A 33 2.38 -4.24 -4.70
CA VAL A 33 3.79 -4.65 -4.81
C VAL A 33 4.18 -4.93 -6.25
N LEU A 34 3.29 -5.55 -7.03
CA LEU A 34 3.53 -5.86 -8.44
C LEU A 34 3.42 -4.62 -9.34
N LEU A 35 2.47 -3.72 -9.08
CA LEU A 35 2.26 -2.49 -9.85
C LEU A 35 3.35 -1.44 -9.60
N THR A 36 3.89 -1.36 -8.39
CA THR A 36 4.89 -0.33 -8.01
C THR A 36 6.10 -0.26 -8.96
N PRO A 37 6.80 -1.37 -9.31
CA PRO A 37 7.90 -1.31 -10.26
C PRO A 37 7.45 -0.98 -11.69
N ALA A 38 6.26 -1.44 -12.11
CA ALA A 38 5.71 -1.15 -13.43
C ALA A 38 5.40 0.35 -13.60
N VAL A 39 4.71 0.94 -12.62
CA VAL A 39 4.40 2.38 -12.56
C VAL A 39 5.68 3.20 -12.42
N GLY A 40 6.64 2.75 -11.61
CA GLY A 40 7.95 3.38 -11.49
C GLY A 40 8.73 3.38 -12.82
N GLY A 41 8.66 2.29 -13.58
CA GLY A 41 9.22 2.20 -14.93
C GLY A 41 8.54 3.16 -15.91
N MET A 42 7.22 3.23 -15.87
CA MET A 42 6.42 4.16 -16.69
C MET A 42 6.78 5.62 -16.36
N ALA A 43 6.88 5.98 -15.08
CA ALA A 43 7.25 7.32 -14.65
C ALA A 43 8.62 7.74 -15.19
N ARG A 44 9.59 6.83 -15.21
CA ARG A 44 10.91 7.08 -15.82
C ARG A 44 10.83 7.28 -17.34
N ARG A 45 10.03 6.48 -18.04
CA ARG A 45 9.85 6.59 -19.50
C ARG A 45 9.14 7.88 -19.91
N LEU A 46 8.18 8.33 -19.10
CA LEU A 46 7.43 9.57 -19.33
C LEU A 46 8.18 10.83 -18.84
N GLY A 47 9.35 10.69 -18.20
CA GLY A 47 10.08 11.82 -17.63
C GLY A 47 9.45 12.41 -16.35
N VAL A 48 8.47 11.74 -15.76
CA VAL A 48 7.81 12.15 -14.50
C VAL A 48 8.66 11.71 -13.30
N VAL A 49 9.87 12.27 -13.24
CA VAL A 49 10.88 11.99 -12.22
C VAL A 49 11.25 13.27 -11.48
N ASP A 50 11.50 13.15 -10.18
CA ASP A 50 12.06 14.22 -9.37
C ASP A 50 13.57 14.24 -9.60
N VAL A 51 14.05 15.26 -10.32
CA VAL A 51 15.47 15.42 -10.62
C VAL A 51 16.20 15.90 -9.36
N PRO A 52 17.35 15.29 -9.01
CA PRO A 52 18.13 15.71 -7.85
C PRO A 52 18.67 17.14 -8.00
N GLY A 53 18.65 17.93 -6.91
CA GLY A 53 19.17 19.29 -6.89
C GLY A 53 18.80 20.12 -5.66
N GLY A 54 19.60 21.15 -5.37
CA GLY A 54 19.40 22.07 -4.26
C GLY A 54 19.50 21.37 -2.89
N ARG A 55 18.51 21.61 -2.02
CA ARG A 55 18.40 21.02 -0.66
C ARG A 55 17.96 19.54 -0.63
N ARG A 56 17.91 18.84 -1.76
CA ARG A 56 17.42 17.45 -1.83
C ARG A 56 18.57 16.47 -1.59
N VAL A 57 18.35 15.47 -0.73
CA VAL A 57 19.33 14.43 -0.40
C VAL A 57 19.46 13.33 -1.46
N ASN A 58 18.49 13.24 -2.37
CA ASN A 58 18.45 12.17 -3.36
C ASN A 58 19.55 12.37 -4.41
N GLN A 59 20.32 11.32 -4.69
CA GLN A 59 21.39 11.36 -5.70
C GLN A 59 20.94 10.90 -7.09
N LEU A 60 19.83 10.15 -7.15
CA LEU A 60 19.26 9.62 -8.39
C LEU A 60 17.85 10.20 -8.62
N PRO A 61 17.37 10.28 -9.87
CA PRO A 61 16.01 10.71 -10.16
C PRO A 61 14.97 9.75 -9.56
N VAL A 62 14.01 10.26 -8.80
CA VAL A 62 12.96 9.44 -8.12
C VAL A 62 11.64 9.51 -8.89
N PRO A 63 11.04 8.38 -9.28
CA PRO A 63 9.73 8.39 -9.94
C PRO A 63 8.62 8.87 -9.00
N ARG A 64 7.76 9.80 -9.45
CA ARG A 64 6.75 10.46 -8.59
C ARG A 64 5.35 9.84 -8.66
N LEU A 65 5.15 8.82 -9.50
CA LEU A 65 3.83 8.20 -9.74
C LEU A 65 3.49 7.04 -8.79
N GLY A 66 4.21 6.84 -7.69
CA GLY A 66 3.97 5.72 -6.77
C GLY A 66 2.54 5.68 -6.20
N GLY A 67 1.92 6.83 -5.96
CA GLY A 67 0.54 6.92 -5.47
C GLY A 67 -0.49 6.29 -6.42
N LEU A 68 -0.22 6.24 -7.73
CA LEU A 68 -1.10 5.59 -8.70
C LEU A 68 -1.14 4.07 -8.49
N ALA A 69 -0.01 3.44 -8.18
CA ALA A 69 0.04 2.00 -7.90
C ALA A 69 -0.79 1.67 -6.64
N LEU A 70 -0.72 2.51 -5.62
CA LEU A 70 -1.48 2.36 -4.38
C LEU A 70 -2.99 2.53 -4.61
N PHE A 71 -3.39 3.56 -5.36
CA PHE A 71 -4.81 3.81 -5.69
C PHE A 71 -5.42 2.64 -6.47
N LEU A 72 -4.71 2.13 -7.48
CA LEU A 72 -5.19 0.99 -8.27
C LEU A 72 -5.30 -0.29 -7.44
N GLY A 73 -4.35 -0.53 -6.53
CA GLY A 73 -4.43 -1.69 -5.64
C GLY A 73 -5.53 -1.59 -4.59
N LEU A 74 -5.96 -0.39 -4.20
CA LEU A 74 -7.08 -0.18 -3.28
C LEU A 74 -8.46 -0.44 -3.92
N ILE A 75 -8.58 -0.28 -5.24
CA ILE A 75 -9.84 -0.52 -5.96
C ILE A 75 -10.16 -2.02 -6.07
N VAL A 76 -9.14 -2.87 -6.00
CA VAL A 76 -9.25 -4.33 -6.08
C VAL A 76 -9.70 -4.90 -4.74
#